data_AF-A0A1B9LQ96-F1
#
_entry.id   AF-A0A1B9LQ96-F1
#
_cell.length_a   1.000
_cell.length_b   1.000
_cell.length_c   1.000
_cell.angle_alpha   90.00
_cell.angle_beta   90.00
_cell.angle_gamma   90.00
#
_symmetry.space_group_name_H-M   'P 1'
#
loop_
_entity.id
_entity.type
_entity.pdbx_description
1 polymer ?
#
loop_
_entity_poly.entity_id
_entity_poly.type
_entity_poly.pdbx_seq_one_letter_code
_entity_poly.pdbx_strand_id
1 'polypeptide(L)'
;MYSLYDYFGYSFESQANIGKKAFDNLGLGKVVDSILPSVEAFKKLRNRTIVGSMKTTLRERWQEVVEEIQRSNLPNIYLLTVDDDISESKAEQMGQHNIIIVVLNSVKISKKLASRHNVIDFETYFNRDIPSVLSYWIDN
;
A
#
# COMPACT_ATOMS: atom_id res chain seq x y z
N MET A 1 -2.08 -9.62 -7.35
CA MET A 1 -1.39 -8.31 -7.29
C MET A 1 -0.06 -8.33 -8.01
N TYR A 2 0.92 -9.18 -7.65
CA TYR A 2 2.23 -9.20 -8.34
C TYR A 2 2.13 -9.41 -9.85
N SER A 3 1.31 -10.36 -10.31
CA SER A 3 1.07 -10.54 -11.75
C SER A 3 0.47 -9.32 -12.45
N LEU A 4 -0.24 -8.44 -11.72
CA LEU A 4 -0.70 -7.17 -12.27
C LEU A 4 0.45 -6.18 -12.36
N TYR A 5 1.31 -6.09 -11.34
CA TYR A 5 2.53 -5.27 -11.44
C TYR A 5 3.40 -5.71 -12.63
N ASP A 6 3.59 -7.02 -12.80
CA ASP A 6 4.30 -7.60 -13.95
C ASP A 6 3.61 -7.22 -15.28
N TYR A 7 2.28 -7.37 -15.37
CA TYR A 7 1.50 -7.03 -16.56
C TYR A 7 1.63 -5.55 -16.97
N PHE A 8 1.61 -4.65 -15.98
CA PHE A 8 1.81 -3.22 -16.22
C PHE A 8 3.28 -2.81 -16.37
N GLY A 9 4.22 -3.74 -16.22
CA GLY A 9 5.66 -3.45 -16.29
C GLY A 9 6.18 -2.60 -15.14
N TYR A 10 5.50 -2.60 -13.99
CA TYR A 10 5.92 -1.83 -12.83
C TYR A 10 7.04 -2.53 -12.10
N SER A 11 8.15 -1.83 -11.86
CA SER A 11 9.20 -2.33 -10.98
C SER A 11 8.67 -2.45 -9.56
N PHE A 12 8.87 -3.62 -8.95
CA PHE A 12 8.54 -3.85 -7.56
C PHE A 12 9.44 -4.94 -6.99
N GLU A 13 9.45 -4.98 -5.67
CA GLU A 13 10.19 -5.95 -4.91
C GLU A 13 9.28 -6.47 -3.81
N SER A 14 9.05 -7.78 -3.78
CA SER A 14 8.13 -8.42 -2.85
C SER A 14 8.87 -9.28 -1.84
N GLN A 15 8.31 -9.42 -0.64
CA GLN A 15 8.93 -10.25 0.40
C GLN A 15 9.06 -11.73 -0.05
N ALA A 16 8.18 -12.18 -0.97
CA ALA A 16 8.23 -13.51 -1.59
C ALA A 16 9.43 -13.69 -2.54
N ASN A 17 9.84 -12.64 -3.27
CA ASN A 17 10.86 -12.74 -4.32
C ASN A 17 12.29 -12.55 -3.79
N ILE A 18 12.51 -11.59 -2.90
CA ILE A 18 13.85 -11.21 -2.41
C ILE A 18 14.17 -11.81 -1.03
N GLY A 19 13.20 -12.47 -0.41
CA GLY A 19 13.30 -13.11 0.88
C GLY A 19 13.19 -12.15 2.08
N LYS A 20 12.78 -12.70 3.22
CA LYS A 20 12.49 -11.95 4.46
C LYS A 20 13.66 -11.09 4.96
N LYS A 21 14.90 -11.54 4.75
CA LYS A 21 16.11 -10.86 5.24
C LYS A 21 16.29 -9.44 4.68
N ALA A 22 15.92 -9.21 3.41
CA ALA A 22 16.04 -7.89 2.81
C ALA A 22 15.10 -6.87 3.49
N PHE A 23 13.86 -7.28 3.79
CA PHE A 23 12.88 -6.47 4.48
C PHE A 23 13.23 -6.27 5.96
N ASP A 24 13.67 -7.33 6.64
CA ASP A 24 14.11 -7.26 8.04
C ASP A 24 15.24 -6.22 8.21
N ASN A 25 16.20 -6.18 7.28
CA ASN A 25 17.31 -5.20 7.29
C ASN A 25 16.84 -3.74 7.08
N LEU A 26 15.67 -3.54 6.47
CA LEU A 26 15.03 -2.22 6.33
C LEU A 26 14.18 -1.83 7.55
N GLY A 27 14.09 -2.73 8.53
CA GLY A 27 13.17 -2.63 9.66
C GLY A 27 11.74 -3.01 9.31
N LEU A 28 11.45 -3.53 8.12
CA LEU A 28 10.09 -3.82 7.67
C LEU A 28 9.64 -5.23 8.10
N GLY A 29 8.43 -5.30 8.64
CA GLY A 29 7.86 -6.53 9.16
C GLY A 29 7.19 -7.38 8.09
N LYS A 30 6.57 -8.49 8.52
CA LYS A 30 5.81 -9.40 7.64
C LYS A 30 4.51 -8.80 7.10
N VAL A 31 4.08 -7.66 7.66
CA VAL A 31 2.86 -6.96 7.22
C VAL A 31 3.07 -6.29 5.87
N VAL A 32 4.32 -6.01 5.49
CA VAL A 32 4.66 -5.42 4.20
C VAL A 32 4.88 -6.53 3.18
N ASP A 33 4.06 -6.51 2.14
CA ASP A 33 4.09 -7.49 1.04
C ASP A 33 5.01 -7.03 -0.10
N SER A 34 4.99 -5.74 -0.42
CA SER A 34 5.72 -5.17 -1.56
C SER A 34 6.23 -3.76 -1.35
N ILE A 35 7.32 -3.42 -2.05
CA ILE A 35 7.87 -2.07 -2.17
C ILE A 35 8.00 -1.73 -3.66
N LEU A 36 7.59 -0.52 -4.04
CA LEU A 36 7.77 0.02 -5.39
C LEU A 36 8.53 1.35 -5.35
N PRO A 37 9.48 1.61 -6.27
CA PRO A 37 9.95 0.67 -7.30
C PRO A 37 10.86 -0.45 -6.76
N SER A 38 11.57 -0.20 -5.66
CA SER A 38 12.54 -1.15 -5.08
C SER A 38 12.91 -0.81 -3.63
N VAL A 39 13.51 -1.76 -2.93
CA VAL A 39 14.15 -1.61 -1.61
C VAL A 39 15.26 -0.56 -1.65
N GLU A 40 16.00 -0.47 -2.76
CA GLU A 40 17.07 0.52 -2.92
C GLU A 40 16.51 1.94 -3.03
N ALA A 41 15.42 2.11 -3.78
CA ALA A 41 14.68 3.38 -3.80
C ALA A 41 14.15 3.73 -2.40
N PHE A 42 13.62 2.75 -1.68
CA PHE A 42 13.11 2.93 -0.31
C PHE A 42 14.21 3.37 0.67
N LYS A 43 15.42 2.80 0.58
CA LYS A 43 16.58 3.23 1.38
C LYS A 43 16.97 4.67 1.11
N LYS A 44 16.91 5.10 -0.15
CA LYS A 44 17.26 6.46 -0.56
C LYS A 44 16.20 7.48 -0.13
N LEU A 45 14.93 7.22 -0.41
CA LEU A 45 13.86 8.19 -0.19
C LEU A 45 12.48 7.52 0.02
N ARG A 46 12.17 7.19 1.28
CA ARG A 46 10.95 6.46 1.67
C ARG A 46 9.64 7.10 1.21
N ASN A 47 9.54 8.44 1.23
CA ASN A 47 8.33 9.16 0.81
C ASN A 47 8.14 9.24 -0.71
N ARG A 48 9.11 8.76 -1.50
CA ARG A 48 9.00 8.56 -2.95
C ARG A 48 8.90 7.08 -3.30
N THR A 49 8.39 6.27 -2.40
CA THR A 49 8.14 4.85 -2.65
C THR A 49 6.75 4.47 -2.20
N ILE A 50 6.22 3.37 -2.74
CA ILE A 50 4.98 2.78 -2.28
C ILE A 50 5.33 1.57 -1.44
N VAL A 51 4.81 1.54 -0.21
CA VAL A 51 4.84 0.38 0.67
C VAL A 51 3.45 -0.23 0.66
N GLY A 52 3.33 -1.46 0.14
CA GLY A 52 2.07 -2.17 -0.03
C GLY A 52 1.88 -3.27 1.00
N SER A 53 0.68 -3.34 1.57
CA SER A 53 0.18 -4.46 2.37
C SER A 53 -1.13 -4.95 1.76
N MET A 54 -1.34 -6.26 1.72
CA MET A 54 -2.46 -6.90 1.03
C MET A 54 -3.24 -7.77 2.00
N LYS A 55 -4.53 -7.48 2.19
CA LYS A 55 -5.41 -8.28 3.06
C LYS A 55 -6.72 -8.56 2.34
N THR A 56 -7.09 -9.84 2.21
CA THR A 56 -8.39 -10.23 1.62
C THR A 56 -9.57 -9.75 2.48
N THR A 57 -9.39 -9.79 3.80
CA THR A 57 -10.33 -9.29 4.82
C THR A 57 -9.56 -8.46 5.85
N LEU A 58 -10.12 -7.37 6.34
CA LEU A 58 -9.48 -6.47 7.29
C LEU A 58 -9.77 -6.87 8.74
N ARG A 59 -11.05 -7.05 9.09
CA ARG A 59 -11.52 -7.24 10.49
C ARG A 59 -10.80 -6.30 11.47
N GLU A 60 -10.20 -6.80 12.55
CA GLU A 60 -9.30 -6.08 13.46
C GLU A 60 -7.83 -6.10 12.99
N ARG A 61 -7.47 -6.99 12.06
CA ARG A 61 -6.09 -7.24 11.61
C ARG A 61 -5.45 -6.09 10.83
N TRP A 62 -6.21 -5.06 10.46
CA TRP A 62 -5.62 -3.84 9.90
C TRP A 62 -4.80 -3.07 10.94
N GLN A 63 -5.02 -3.31 12.25
CA GLN A 63 -4.23 -2.69 13.32
C GLN A 63 -2.75 -3.10 13.25
N GLU A 64 -2.44 -4.30 12.74
CA GLU A 64 -1.06 -4.73 12.46
C GLU A 64 -0.33 -3.76 11.50
N VAL A 65 -1.07 -3.12 10.59
CA VAL A 65 -0.53 -2.11 9.66
C VAL A 65 -0.20 -0.81 10.38
N VAL A 66 -1.01 -0.43 11.37
CA VAL A 66 -0.75 0.74 12.22
C VAL A 66 0.53 0.53 13.03
N GLU A 67 0.68 -0.64 13.64
CA GLU A 67 1.88 -1.03 14.38
C GLU A 67 3.12 -0.99 13.47
N GLU A 68 3.00 -1.48 12.23
CA GLU A 68 4.09 -1.47 11.25
C GLU A 68 4.49 -0.04 10.87
N ILE A 69 3.53 0.86 10.62
CA ILE A 69 3.80 2.27 10.31
C ILE A 69 4.59 2.94 11.44
N GLN A 70 4.16 2.73 12.69
CA GLN A 70 4.79 3.32 13.87
C GLN A 70 6.19 2.74 14.11
N ARG A 71 6.31 1.41 14.06
CA ARG A 71 7.56 0.69 14.33
C ARG A 71 8.65 1.01 13.30
N SER A 72 8.25 1.15 12.04
CA SER A 72 9.17 1.36 10.92
C SER A 72 9.29 2.82 10.48
N ASN A 73 8.59 3.74 11.17
CA ASN A 73 8.50 5.16 10.84
C ASN A 73 8.18 5.40 9.36
N LEU A 74 7.12 4.75 8.88
CA LEU A 74 6.68 4.84 7.49
C LEU A 74 5.79 6.07 7.29
N PRO A 75 5.93 6.79 6.16
CA PRO A 75 5.08 7.94 5.87
C PRO A 75 3.62 7.52 5.65
N ASN A 76 3.40 6.38 4.99
CA ASN A 76 2.11 5.74 4.81
C ASN A 76 2.30 4.27 4.42
N ILE A 77 1.21 3.50 4.46
CA ILE A 77 1.09 2.19 3.80
C ILE A 77 -0.15 2.21 2.91
N TYR A 78 0.00 1.70 1.69
CA TYR A 78 -1.12 1.33 0.83
C TYR A 78 -1.63 -0.04 1.29
N LEU A 79 -2.86 -0.08 1.82
CA LEU A 79 -3.54 -1.31 2.25
C LEU A 79 -4.54 -1.74 1.19
N LEU A 80 -4.18 -2.74 0.40
CA LEU A 80 -4.98 -3.26 -0.69
C LEU A 80 -5.91 -4.35 -0.17
N THR A 81 -7.19 -4.23 -0.50
CA THR A 81 -8.19 -5.18 -0.03
C THR A 81 -9.35 -5.36 -1.00
N VAL A 82 -9.95 -6.54 -0.93
CA VAL A 82 -11.22 -6.87 -1.59
C VAL A 82 -12.36 -7.00 -0.57
N ASP A 83 -12.09 -6.65 0.70
CA ASP A 83 -13.10 -6.61 1.76
C ASP A 83 -14.14 -5.56 1.43
N ASP A 84 -15.41 -5.95 1.47
CA ASP A 84 -16.53 -5.04 1.29
C ASP A 84 -17.09 -4.55 2.63
N ASP A 85 -16.65 -5.07 3.79
CA ASP A 85 -17.12 -4.64 5.11
C ASP A 85 -16.26 -3.49 5.69
N ILE A 86 -16.26 -2.37 4.97
CA ILE A 86 -15.55 -1.16 5.35
C ILE A 86 -16.57 -0.06 5.64
N SER A 87 -16.73 0.29 6.93
CA SER A 87 -17.54 1.42 7.35
C SER A 87 -16.78 2.74 7.19
N GLU A 88 -17.51 3.85 7.09
CA GLU A 88 -16.89 5.19 7.02
C GLU A 88 -15.99 5.48 8.23
N SER A 89 -16.45 5.14 9.45
CA SER A 89 -15.66 5.32 10.68
C SER A 89 -14.36 4.50 10.67
N LYS A 90 -14.40 3.26 10.18
CA LYS A 90 -13.22 2.39 10.05
C LYS A 90 -12.24 2.99 9.03
N ALA A 91 -12.74 3.45 7.89
CA ALA A 91 -11.92 4.12 6.88
C ALA A 91 -11.28 5.41 7.39
N GLU A 92 -12.01 6.20 8.18
CA GLU A 92 -11.51 7.42 8.80
C GLU A 92 -10.41 7.14 9.83
N GLN A 93 -10.59 6.13 10.69
CA GLN A 93 -9.56 5.69 11.62
C GLN A 93 -8.28 5.25 10.91
N MET A 94 -8.40 4.48 9.83
CA MET A 94 -7.25 4.09 9.01
C MET A 94 -6.52 5.32 8.42
N GLY A 95 -7.28 6.33 7.98
CA GLY A 95 -6.72 7.59 7.47
C GLY A 95 -5.93 8.36 8.53
N GLN A 96 -6.41 8.40 9.78
CA GLN A 96 -5.70 9.02 10.91
C GLN A 96 -4.35 8.34 11.22
N HIS A 97 -4.17 7.08 10.79
CA HIS A 97 -2.95 6.30 10.93
C HIS A 97 -2.11 6.22 9.65
N ASN A 98 -2.31 7.15 8.70
CA ASN A 98 -1.59 7.20 7.42
C ASN A 98 -1.75 5.92 6.57
N ILE A 99 -2.89 5.25 6.66
CA ILE A 99 -3.23 4.12 5.78
C ILE A 99 -4.05 4.65 4.61
N ILE A 100 -3.56 4.38 3.40
CA ILE A 100 -4.30 4.61 2.15
C ILE A 100 -4.94 3.27 1.76
N ILE A 101 -6.26 3.17 1.83
CA ILE A 101 -6.99 1.95 1.52
C ILE A 101 -7.24 1.89 0.01
N VAL A 102 -6.84 0.80 -0.63
CA VAL A 102 -7.13 0.52 -2.04
C VAL A 102 -8.20 -0.56 -2.10
N VAL A 103 -9.37 -0.20 -2.63
CA VAL A 103 -10.56 -1.09 -2.69
C VAL A 103 -11.07 -1.25 -4.12
N LEU A 104 -12.01 -2.15 -4.33
CA LEU A 104 -12.79 -2.17 -5.57
C LEU A 104 -13.61 -0.87 -5.69
N ASN A 105 -13.71 -0.30 -6.89
CA ASN A 105 -14.52 0.89 -7.13
C ASN A 105 -15.99 0.70 -6.69
N SER A 106 -16.55 -0.50 -6.88
CA SER A 106 -17.90 -0.85 -6.39
C SER A 106 -18.05 -0.74 -4.87
N VAL A 107 -17.03 -1.11 -4.10
CA VAL A 107 -16.99 -0.96 -2.63
C VAL A 107 -16.91 0.51 -2.26
N LYS A 108 -16.02 1.28 -2.89
CA LYS A 108 -15.86 2.72 -2.67
C LYS A 108 -17.17 3.49 -2.87
N ILE A 109 -17.93 3.14 -3.90
CA ILE A 109 -19.24 3.75 -4.21
C ILE A 109 -20.30 3.27 -3.20
N SER A 110 -20.49 1.94 -3.07
CA SER A 110 -21.58 1.38 -2.27
C SER A 110 -21.48 1.72 -0.78
N LYS A 111 -20.26 1.85 -0.25
CA LYS A 111 -19.99 2.25 1.14
C LYS A 111 -19.88 3.76 1.36
N LYS A 112 -20.19 4.57 0.33
CA LYS A 112 -20.12 6.05 0.37
C LYS A 112 -18.75 6.58 0.79
N LEU A 113 -17.69 5.86 0.44
CA LEU A 113 -16.31 6.23 0.77
C LEU A 113 -15.67 7.18 -0.23
N ALA A 114 -16.39 7.58 -1.29
CA ALA A 114 -15.86 8.41 -2.36
C ALA A 114 -15.35 9.80 -1.90
N SER A 115 -15.87 10.34 -0.80
CA SER A 115 -15.41 11.60 -0.21
C SER A 115 -14.16 11.46 0.66
N ARG A 116 -13.75 10.23 0.99
CA ARG A 116 -12.62 9.97 1.89
C ARG A 116 -11.31 9.99 1.09
N HIS A 117 -10.45 10.96 1.40
CA HIS A 117 -9.17 11.14 0.69
C HIS A 117 -8.21 9.97 0.81
N ASN A 118 -8.30 9.20 1.91
CA ASN A 118 -7.46 8.03 2.15
C ASN A 118 -8.06 6.73 1.57
N VAL A 119 -9.15 6.79 0.79
CA VAL A 119 -9.74 5.64 0.12
C VAL A 119 -9.69 5.83 -1.39
N ILE A 120 -8.91 4.99 -2.06
CA ILE A 120 -8.79 4.98 -3.51
C ILE A 120 -9.26 3.64 -4.07
N ASP A 121 -9.57 3.63 -5.36
CA ASP A 121 -9.88 2.41 -6.09
C ASP A 121 -8.61 1.84 -6.74
N PHE A 122 -8.66 0.57 -7.14
CA PHE A 122 -7.54 -0.08 -7.82
C PHE A 122 -7.15 0.64 -9.11
N GLU A 123 -8.11 1.16 -9.87
CA GLU A 123 -7.84 1.92 -11.10
C GLU A 123 -7.02 3.17 -10.81
N THR A 124 -7.35 3.91 -9.75
CA THR A 124 -6.56 5.05 -9.28
C THR A 124 -5.16 4.61 -8.84
N TYR A 125 -5.05 3.53 -8.07
CA TYR A 125 -3.77 3.03 -7.58
C TYR A 125 -2.83 2.63 -8.73
N PHE A 126 -3.34 1.85 -9.68
CA PHE A 126 -2.56 1.35 -10.82
C PHE A 126 -2.30 2.43 -11.87
N ASN A 127 -3.30 3.22 -12.26
CA ASN A 127 -3.14 4.12 -13.42
C ASN A 127 -2.62 5.51 -13.05
N ARG A 128 -2.57 5.87 -11.76
CA ARG A 128 -2.14 7.21 -11.32
C ARG A 128 -1.05 7.14 -10.27
N ASP A 129 -1.32 6.52 -9.13
CA ASP A 129 -0.43 6.61 -7.97
C ASP A 129 0.90 5.88 -8.20
N ILE A 130 0.86 4.62 -8.70
CA ILE A 130 2.10 3.90 -9.05
C ILE A 130 2.90 4.65 -10.14
N PRO A 131 2.34 5.00 -11.32
CA PRO A 131 3.07 5.74 -12.35
C PRO A 131 3.69 7.04 -11.85
N SER A 132 2.98 7.80 -11.02
CA SER A 132 3.49 9.05 -10.45
C SER A 132 4.70 8.84 -9.54
N VAL A 133 4.77 7.71 -8.84
CA VAL A 133 5.93 7.36 -8.01
C VAL A 133 7.06 6.84 -8.87
N LEU A 134 6.77 6.00 -9.87
CA LEU A 134 7.79 5.45 -10.75
C LEU A 134 8.46 6.51 -11.62
N SER A 135 7.72 7.50 -12.13
CA SER A 135 8.28 8.56 -12.98
C SER A 135 9.36 9.36 -12.26
N TYR A 136 9.20 9.59 -10.95
CA TYR A 136 10.20 10.27 -10.13
C TYR A 136 11.59 9.61 -10.21
N TRP A 137 11.65 8.28 -10.30
CA TRP A 137 12.89 7.49 -10.34
C TRP A 137 13.40 7.20 -11.75
N ILE A 138 12.62 7.50 -12.78
CA ILE A 138 13.08 7.47 -14.17
C ILE A 138 13.81 8.77 -14.50
N ASP A 139 13.29 9.88 -13.97
CA ASP A 139 13.78 11.23 -14.26
C ASP A 139 14.96 11.67 -13.36
N ASN A 140 15.34 10.87 -12.34
CA ASN A 140 16.39 11.17 -11.35
C ASN A 140 17.23 9.93 -11.00
#